data_AF-A0A7K1IPU4-F1
#
_entry.id   AF-A0A7K1IPU4-F1
#
_cell.length_a   1.000
_cell.length_b   1.000
_cell.length_c   1.000
_cell.angle_alpha   90.00
_cell.angle_beta   90.00
_cell.angle_gamma   90.00
#
_symmetry.space_group_name_H-M   'P 1'
#
loop_
_entity.id
_entity.type
_entity.pdbx_description
1 polymer ?
#
loop_
_entity_poly.entity_id
_entity_poly.type
_entity_poly.pdbx_seq_one_letter_code
_entity_poly.pdbx_strand_id
1 'polypeptide(L)'
;MSEILEDLPYMQLRDRAFDLARERHDLAFFLELMNHTPAAAAMATEGGSLGEISGSIVESLEAAREAFSAESVGDLEPLFVARFATYIRAHSK
;
A
#
# COMPACT_ATOMS: atom_id res chain seq x y z
N MET A 1 6.59 25.66 -4.22
CA MET A 1 7.07 24.84 -3.09
C MET A 1 6.93 23.39 -3.51
N SER A 2 8.02 22.64 -3.59
CA SER A 2 7.94 21.18 -3.76
C SER A 2 7.51 20.60 -2.41
N GLU A 3 6.32 19.99 -2.34
CA GLU A 3 5.89 19.29 -1.12
C GLU A 3 6.88 18.15 -0.82
N ILE A 4 7.39 18.09 0.41
CA ILE A 4 8.25 16.99 0.85
C ILE A 4 7.34 15.88 1.34
N LEU A 5 7.06 14.92 0.46
CA LEU A 5 6.17 13.79 0.76
C LEU A 5 6.60 13.00 2.00
N GLU A 6 7.90 12.90 2.25
CA GLU A 6 8.49 12.17 3.39
C GLU A 6 8.27 12.87 4.74
N ASP A 7 7.87 14.14 4.74
CA ASP A 7 7.51 14.92 5.94
C ASP A 7 6.01 14.76 6.28
N LEU A 8 5.21 14.21 5.37
CA LEU A 8 3.79 14.01 5.59
C LEU A 8 3.55 12.89 6.63
N PRO A 9 2.48 12.99 7.44
CA PRO A 9 2.08 11.92 8.34
C PRO A 9 1.88 10.61 7.56
N TYR A 10 2.38 9.50 8.08
CA TYR A 10 2.32 8.19 7.44
C TYR A 10 0.92 7.83 6.92
N MET A 11 -0.11 8.04 7.75
CA MET A 11 -1.50 7.81 7.37
C MET A 11 -1.93 8.63 6.15
N GLN A 12 -1.56 9.91 6.11
CA GLN A 12 -1.87 10.78 4.98
C GLN A 12 -1.15 10.33 3.71
N LEU A 13 0.11 9.94 3.83
CA LEU A 13 0.93 9.50 2.72
C LEU A 13 0.44 8.15 2.15
N ARG A 14 0.09 7.20 3.03
CA ARG A 14 -0.54 5.92 2.68
C ARG A 14 -1.83 6.16 1.93
N ASP A 15 -2.74 6.95 2.49
CA ASP A 15 -4.04 7.25 1.89
C ASP A 15 -3.89 7.79 0.47
N ARG A 16 -2.96 8.73 0.28
CA ARG A 16 -2.70 9.36 -1.02
C ARG A 16 -2.09 8.40 -2.04
N ALA A 17 -1.17 7.53 -1.62
CA ALA A 17 -0.60 6.50 -2.49
C ALA A 17 -1.65 5.47 -2.90
N PHE A 18 -2.52 5.07 -1.96
CA PHE A 18 -3.59 4.10 -2.17
C PHE A 18 -4.68 4.65 -3.11
N ASP A 19 -5.06 5.92 -2.94
CA ASP A 19 -6.04 6.58 -3.81
C ASP A 19 -5.50 6.69 -5.24
N LEU A 20 -4.24 7.13 -5.40
CA LEU A 20 -3.57 7.20 -6.70
C LEU A 20 -3.46 5.82 -7.37
N ALA A 21 -3.10 4.78 -6.62
CA ALA A 21 -3.02 3.42 -7.14
C ALA A 21 -4.41 2.88 -7.53
N ARG A 22 -5.45 3.21 -6.75
CA ARG A 22 -6.84 2.86 -7.06
C ARG A 22 -7.32 3.53 -8.35
N GLU A 23 -7.12 4.84 -8.50
CA GLU A 23 -7.51 5.59 -9.71
C GLU A 23 -6.82 5.01 -10.96
N ARG A 24 -5.60 4.54 -10.80
CA ARG A 24 -4.80 3.92 -11.87
C ARG A 24 -5.08 2.44 -12.08
N HIS A 25 -5.91 1.82 -11.24
CA HIS A 25 -6.10 0.37 -11.20
C HIS A 25 -4.78 -0.40 -11.12
N ASP A 26 -3.80 0.15 -10.40
CA ASP A 26 -2.43 -0.36 -10.30
C ASP A 26 -2.36 -1.51 -9.30
N LEU A 27 -2.84 -2.68 -9.71
CA LEU A 27 -2.81 -3.90 -8.91
C LEU A 27 -1.37 -4.33 -8.58
N ALA A 28 -0.40 -4.02 -9.45
CA ALA A 28 1.00 -4.37 -9.24
C ALA A 28 1.58 -3.66 -8.01
N PHE A 29 1.23 -2.40 -7.79
CA PHE A 29 1.61 -1.67 -6.57
C PHE A 29 1.13 -2.39 -5.31
N PHE A 30 -0.13 -2.83 -5.26
CA PHE A 30 -0.68 -3.54 -4.10
C PHE A 30 -0.02 -4.89 -3.85
N LEU A 31 0.23 -5.65 -4.92
CA LEU A 31 0.94 -6.94 -4.83
C LEU A 31 2.36 -6.77 -4.28
N GLU A 32 3.06 -5.75 -4.75
CA GLU A 32 4.42 -5.46 -4.29
C GLU A 32 4.41 -5.00 -2.83
N LEU A 33 3.44 -4.15 -2.44
CA LEU A 33 3.29 -3.68 -1.08
C LEU A 33 3.06 -4.85 -0.11
N MET A 34 2.19 -5.79 -0.49
CA MET A 34 2.00 -7.02 0.25
C MET A 34 3.32 -7.77 0.36
N ASN A 35 4.05 -8.01 -0.74
CA ASN A 35 5.30 -8.77 -0.75
C ASN A 35 6.39 -8.24 0.20
N HIS A 36 6.33 -6.94 0.53
CA HIS A 36 7.23 -6.29 1.48
C HIS A 36 6.75 -6.31 2.95
N THR A 37 5.57 -6.87 3.22
CA THR A 37 5.09 -7.14 4.59
C THR A 37 5.26 -8.61 4.96
N PRO A 38 5.50 -8.92 6.26
CA PRO A 38 5.45 -10.29 6.75
C PRO A 38 4.08 -10.96 6.50
N ALA A 39 3.01 -10.18 6.29
CA ALA A 39 1.70 -10.68 5.88
C ALA A 39 1.70 -11.35 4.50
N ALA A 40 2.53 -10.92 3.53
CA ALA A 40 2.66 -11.67 2.28
C ALA A 40 3.44 -12.96 2.41
N ALA A 41 4.36 -13.08 3.37
CA ALA A 41 5.00 -14.37 3.63
C ALA A 41 3.95 -15.39 4.12
N ALA A 42 2.98 -14.94 4.92
CA ALA A 42 1.85 -15.76 5.35
C ALA A 42 0.88 -16.09 4.20
N MET A 43 0.47 -15.09 3.40
CA MET A 43 -0.44 -15.33 2.27
C MET A 43 0.18 -16.15 1.13
N ALA A 44 1.48 -15.97 0.86
CA ALA A 44 2.21 -16.73 -0.16
C ALA A 44 2.37 -18.21 0.22
N THR A 45 2.37 -18.56 1.52
CA THR A 45 2.43 -19.95 1.95
C THR A 45 1.07 -20.67 1.86
N GLU A 46 -0.05 -19.93 1.86
CA GLU A 46 -1.40 -20.52 1.81
C GLU A 46 -1.94 -20.72 0.39
N GLY A 47 -1.19 -20.33 -0.66
CA GLY A 47 -1.54 -20.67 -2.04
C GLY A 47 -2.91 -20.14 -2.50
N GLY A 48 -3.42 -19.10 -1.83
CA GLY A 48 -4.65 -18.44 -2.23
C GLY A 48 -4.41 -17.67 -3.52
N SER A 49 -5.03 -18.11 -4.62
CA SER A 49 -5.00 -17.39 -5.87
C SER A 49 -5.46 -15.95 -5.63
N LEU A 50 -4.62 -14.96 -5.96
CA LEU A 50 -5.00 -13.54 -5.91
C LEU A 50 -6.24 -13.24 -6.78
N GLY A 51 -6.62 -14.17 -7.67
CA GLY A 51 -7.87 -14.13 -8.44
C GLY A 51 -9.13 -14.59 -7.69
N GLU A 52 -9.01 -15.26 -6.54
CA GLU A 52 -10.14 -15.64 -5.67
C GLU A 52 -10.46 -14.57 -4.60
N ILE A 53 -9.58 -13.58 -4.40
CA ILE A 53 -9.92 -12.32 -3.73
C ILE A 53 -10.74 -11.48 -4.72
N SER A 54 -11.87 -12.02 -5.17
CA SER A 54 -12.90 -11.36 -5.96
C SER A 54 -13.83 -10.55 -5.06
N GLY A 55 -13.28 -9.91 -4.02
CA GLY A 55 -13.89 -8.70 -3.49
C GLY A 55 -13.72 -7.61 -4.56
N SER A 56 -14.64 -6.65 -4.64
CA SER A 56 -14.40 -5.48 -5.50
C SER A 56 -13.04 -4.86 -5.15
N ILE A 57 -12.31 -4.28 -6.10
CA ILE A 57 -11.02 -3.58 -5.86
C ILE A 57 -11.10 -2.63 -4.64
N VAL A 58 -12.29 -2.07 -4.41
CA VAL A 58 -12.62 -1.25 -3.23
C VAL A 58 -12.46 -2.01 -1.91
N GLU A 59 -12.99 -3.22 -1.80
CA GLU A 59 -12.94 -4.05 -0.59
C GLU A 59 -11.50 -4.49 -0.31
N SER A 60 -10.76 -4.88 -1.34
CA SER A 60 -9.33 -5.19 -1.20
C SER A 60 -8.51 -3.97 -0.78
N LEU A 61 -8.89 -2.77 -1.22
CA LEU A 61 -8.24 -1.52 -0.82
C LEU A 61 -8.50 -1.20 0.65
N GLU A 62 -9.72 -1.41 1.13
CA GLU A 62 -10.08 -1.22 2.53
C GLU A 62 -9.35 -2.21 3.44
N ALA A 63 -9.31 -3.49 3.06
CA ALA A 63 -8.53 -4.51 3.76
C ALA A 63 -7.03 -4.16 3.79
N ALA A 64 -6.48 -3.69 2.68
CA ALA A 64 -5.10 -3.22 2.64
C ALA A 64 -4.90 -1.99 3.55
N ARG A 65 -5.82 -1.01 3.58
CA ARG A 65 -5.69 0.15 4.49
C ARG A 65 -5.61 -0.28 5.96
N GLU A 66 -6.37 -1.29 6.36
CA GLU A 66 -6.30 -1.86 7.70
C GLU A 66 -4.97 -2.59 7.96
N ALA A 67 -4.53 -3.43 7.03
CA ALA A 67 -3.26 -4.15 7.11
C ALA A 67 -2.03 -3.21 7.16
N PHE A 68 -2.12 -2.05 6.50
CA PHE A 68 -1.10 -1.01 6.50
C PHE A 68 -1.46 0.16 7.44
N SER A 69 -2.19 -0.11 8.53
CA SER A 69 -2.36 0.85 9.61
C SER A 69 -1.06 1.04 10.40
N ALA A 70 -0.87 2.20 11.01
CA ALA A 70 0.33 2.52 11.81
C ALA A 70 0.58 1.47 12.91
N GLU A 71 -0.50 0.99 13.55
CA GLU A 71 -0.44 -0.08 14.56
C GLU A 71 0.02 -1.43 13.98
N SER A 72 -0.41 -1.76 12.76
CA SER A 72 -0.10 -3.02 12.08
C SER A 72 1.34 -3.07 11.56
N VAL A 73 1.87 -1.94 11.09
CA VAL A 73 3.23 -1.86 10.53
C VAL A 73 4.30 -1.57 11.59
N GLY A 74 3.94 -0.91 12.69
CA GLY A 74 4.86 -0.64 13.81
C GLY A 74 6.19 -0.04 13.35
N ASP A 75 7.30 -0.70 13.70
CA ASP A 75 8.66 -0.25 13.36
C ASP A 75 8.97 -0.23 11.85
N LEU A 76 8.12 -0.82 11.00
CA LEU A 76 8.27 -0.79 9.55
C LEU A 76 7.72 0.49 8.91
N GLU A 77 7.02 1.33 9.66
CA GLU A 77 6.44 2.60 9.18
C GLU A 77 7.39 3.44 8.29
N PRO A 78 8.66 3.72 8.68
CA PRO A 78 9.58 4.50 7.85
C PRO A 78 9.93 3.86 6.51
N LEU A 79 9.92 2.53 6.40
CA LEU A 79 10.12 1.83 5.13
C LEU A 79 8.96 2.11 4.17
N PHE A 80 7.73 2.07 4.69
CA PHE A 80 6.53 2.35 3.91
C PHE A 80 6.40 3.84 3.56
N VAL A 81 6.83 4.75 4.42
CA VAL A 81 6.90 6.19 4.11
C VAL A 81 7.73 6.41 2.83
N ALA A 82 8.94 5.86 2.78
CA ALA A 82 9.80 5.99 1.61
C ALA A 82 9.16 5.36 0.34
N ARG A 83 8.51 4.19 0.48
CA ARG A 83 7.84 3.52 -0.65
C ARG A 83 6.68 4.35 -1.19
N PHE A 84 5.81 4.88 -0.33
CA PHE A 84 4.66 5.68 -0.71
C PHE A 84 5.06 7.02 -1.33
N ALA A 85 6.03 7.73 -0.72
CA ALA A 85 6.56 8.96 -1.29
C ALA A 85 7.14 8.74 -2.69
N THR A 86 7.87 7.65 -2.88
CA THR A 86 8.42 7.26 -4.19
C THR A 86 7.32 6.97 -5.20
N TYR A 87 6.29 6.23 -4.81
CA TYR A 87 5.16 5.89 -5.69
C TYR A 87 4.40 7.14 -6.14
N ILE A 88 4.04 8.01 -5.19
CA ILE A 88 3.34 9.28 -5.49
C ILE A 88 4.21 10.14 -6.40
N ARG A 89 5.51 10.31 -6.11
CA ARG A 89 6.41 11.10 -6.95
C ARG A 89 6.52 10.57 -8.39
N ALA A 90 6.46 9.25 -8.57
CA ALA A 90 6.53 8.62 -9.89
C ALA A 90 5.23 8.77 -10.69
N HIS A 91 4.07 8.83 -10.03
CA HIS A 91 2.76 8.71 -10.68
C HIS A 91 1.84 9.94 -10.55
N SER A 92 2.20 10.93 -9.74
CA SER A 92 1.44 12.18 -9.55
C SER A 92 1.70 13.22 -10.66
N LYS A 93 2.15 12.80 -11.85
CA LYS A 93 2.43 13.68 -13.00
C LYS A 93 1.30 13.70 -14.00
#